data_AF-A0AAE1UXK1-F1
#
_entry.id   AF-A0AAE1UXK1-F1
#
_cell.length_a   1.000
_cell.length_b   1.000
_cell.length_c   1.000
_cell.angle_alpha   90.00
_cell.angle_beta   90.00
_cell.angle_gamma   90.00
#
_symmetry.space_group_name_H-M   'P 1'
#
loop_
_entity.id
_entity.type
_entity.pdbx_description
1 polymer ?
#
loop_
_entity_poly.entity_id
_entity_poly.type
_entity_poly.pdbx_seq_one_letter_code
_entity_poly.pdbx_strand_id
1 'polypeptide(L)'
;MEETQISAIKDDYEVEEKKQAAADVLFGYSNFVMACIGNQVRPCDLRLHLMKEISGLPTSLKQERRAASSPDVMGESSSSGTSKLDKTDSFKGL
;
A
#
# COMPACT_ATOMS: atom_id res chain seq x y z
N MET A 1 -36.10 -29.65 21.18
CA MET A 1 -36.35 -28.67 20.11
C MET A 1 -35.90 -27.25 20.49
N GLU A 2 -35.87 -26.88 21.78
CA GLU A 2 -35.34 -25.58 22.23
C GLU A 2 -33.81 -25.43 22.12
N GLU A 3 -33.04 -26.49 22.40
CA GLU A 3 -31.56 -26.38 22.40
C GLU A 3 -30.97 -26.02 21.03
N THR A 4 -31.58 -26.51 19.95
CA THR A 4 -31.20 -26.21 18.56
C THR A 4 -31.55 -24.77 18.16
N GLN A 5 -32.56 -24.19 18.82
CA GLN A 5 -32.98 -22.80 18.57
C GLN A 5 -32.10 -21.81 19.34
N ILE A 6 -31.68 -22.17 20.55
CA ILE A 6 -30.72 -21.39 21.37
C ILE A 6 -29.32 -21.38 20.74
N SER A 7 -28.87 -22.51 20.15
CA SER A 7 -27.58 -22.55 19.46
C SER A 7 -27.56 -21.65 18.23
N ALA A 8 -28.61 -21.68 17.41
CA ALA A 8 -28.74 -20.84 16.22
C ALA A 8 -28.73 -19.34 16.57
N ILE A 9 -29.45 -18.94 17.62
CA ILE A 9 -29.47 -17.54 18.09
C ILE A 9 -28.07 -17.10 18.55
N LYS A 10 -27.34 -17.94 19.29
CA LYS A 10 -25.97 -17.64 19.72
C LYS A 10 -25.01 -17.46 18.54
N ASP A 11 -25.11 -18.31 17.54
CA ASP A 11 -24.27 -18.24 16.34
C ASP A 11 -24.53 -16.93 15.58
N ASP A 12 -25.79 -16.50 15.48
CA ASP A 12 -26.14 -15.21 14.86
C ASP A 12 -25.56 -14.01 15.62
N TYR A 13 -25.58 -14.04 16.96
CA TYR A 13 -24.95 -13.00 17.78
C TYR A 13 -23.43 -12.95 17.58
N GLU A 14 -22.76 -14.11 17.54
CA GLU A 14 -21.30 -14.17 17.32
C GLU A 14 -20.91 -13.65 15.92
N VAL A 15 -21.73 -13.94 14.91
CA VAL A 15 -21.54 -13.41 13.55
C VAL A 15 -21.68 -11.88 13.54
N GLU A 16 -22.69 -11.33 14.22
CA GLU A 16 -22.91 -9.89 14.25
C GLU A 16 -21.82 -9.15 15.03
N GLU A 17 -21.32 -9.74 16.12
CA GLU A 17 -20.16 -9.20 16.85
C GLU A 17 -18.91 -9.14 15.98
N LYS A 18 -18.61 -10.22 15.22
CA LYS A 18 -17.48 -10.24 14.29
C LYS A 18 -17.62 -9.20 13.18
N LYS A 19 -18.83 -8.97 12.67
CA LYS A 19 -19.10 -7.91 11.69
C LYS A 19 -18.82 -6.54 12.29
N GLN A 20 -19.28 -6.28 13.51
CA GLN A 20 -19.03 -5.02 14.19
C GLN A 20 -17.54 -4.80 14.42
N ALA A 21 -16.81 -5.80 14.90
CA ALA A 21 -15.36 -5.72 15.08
C ALA A 21 -14.63 -5.44 13.77
N ALA A 22 -15.03 -6.09 12.67
CA ALA A 22 -14.45 -5.83 11.35
C ALA A 22 -14.77 -4.40 10.86
N ALA A 23 -15.99 -3.92 11.09
CA ALA A 23 -16.40 -2.56 10.75
C ALA A 23 -15.58 -1.52 11.53
N ASP A 24 -15.36 -1.74 12.83
CA ASP A 24 -14.57 -0.84 13.68
C ASP A 24 -13.11 -0.77 13.22
N VAL A 25 -12.52 -1.92 12.86
CA VAL A 25 -11.15 -1.97 12.32
C VAL A 25 -11.05 -1.22 10.99
N LEU A 26 -12.00 -1.44 10.07
CA LEU A 26 -12.05 -0.73 8.79
C LEU A 26 -12.25 0.77 8.97
N PHE A 27 -13.09 1.19 9.91
CA PHE A 27 -13.31 2.59 10.23
C PHE A 27 -12.04 3.25 10.78
N GLY A 28 -11.36 2.60 11.73
CA GLY A 28 -10.08 3.07 12.25
C GLY A 28 -9.03 3.25 11.15
N TYR A 29 -8.95 2.28 10.24
CA TYR A 29 -8.05 2.34 9.09
C TYR A 29 -8.42 3.46 8.11
N SER A 30 -9.72 3.69 7.88
CA SER A 30 -10.19 4.78 7.02
C SER A 30 -9.76 6.16 7.53
N ASN A 31 -9.79 6.37 8.85
CA ASN A 31 -9.34 7.61 9.49
C ASN A 31 -7.83 7.83 9.25
N PHE A 32 -7.04 6.77 9.37
CA PHE A 32 -5.60 6.83 9.09
C PHE A 32 -5.33 7.23 7.64
N VAL A 33 -6.03 6.63 6.66
CA VAL A 33 -5.87 6.96 5.24
C VAL A 33 -6.28 8.42 4.98
N MET A 34 -7.39 8.89 5.54
CA MET A 34 -7.81 10.29 5.43
C MET A 34 -6.76 11.25 5.98
N ALA A 35 -6.13 10.92 7.11
CA ALA A 35 -5.03 11.71 7.66
C ALA A 35 -3.80 11.72 6.74
N CYS A 36 -3.48 10.60 6.08
CA CYS A 36 -2.38 10.51 5.11
C CYS A 36 -2.63 11.40 3.87
N ILE A 37 -3.87 11.43 3.39
CA ILE A 37 -4.29 12.31 2.29
C ILE A 37 -4.14 13.78 2.71
N GLY A 38 -4.64 14.16 3.89
CA GLY A 38 -4.50 15.52 4.41
C GLY A 38 -3.05 15.96 4.63
N ASN A 39 -2.15 15.02 4.94
CA ASN A 39 -0.72 15.26 5.11
C ASN A 39 0.10 15.19 3.80
N GLN A 40 -0.55 15.07 2.63
CA GLN A 40 0.10 14.94 1.32
C GLN A 40 1.14 13.80 1.25
N VAL A 41 0.88 12.68 1.94
CA VAL A 41 1.74 11.49 1.85
C VAL A 41 1.75 10.98 0.41
N ARG A 42 2.94 10.68 -0.13
CA ARG A 42 3.03 10.14 -1.48
C ARG A 42 2.37 8.76 -1.53
N PRO A 43 1.59 8.44 -2.59
CA PRO A 43 0.94 7.14 -2.72
C PRO A 43 1.89 5.94 -2.61
N CYS A 44 3.14 6.09 -3.07
CA CYS A 44 4.17 5.04 -2.97
C CYS A 44 4.58 4.76 -1.52
N ASP A 45 4.72 5.79 -0.69
CA ASP A 45 5.13 5.64 0.71
C ASP A 45 3.97 5.07 1.54
N LEU A 46 2.74 5.51 1.27
CA LEU A 46 1.54 4.90 1.83
C LEU A 46 1.45 3.42 1.45
N ARG A 47 1.59 3.07 0.17
CA ARG A 47 1.56 1.68 -0.29
C ARG A 47 2.61 0.82 0.44
N LEU A 48 3.83 1.32 0.60
CA LEU A 48 4.89 0.60 1.30
C LEU A 48 4.58 0.43 2.79
N HIS A 49 4.06 1.48 3.44
CA HIS A 49 3.63 1.42 4.84
C HIS A 49 2.55 0.34 5.03
N LEU A 50 1.55 0.30 4.15
CA LEU A 50 0.50 -0.72 4.20
C LEU A 50 1.04 -2.13 4.02
N MET A 51 1.94 -2.33 3.06
CA MET A 51 2.60 -3.62 2.86
C MET A 51 3.36 -4.09 4.12
N LYS A 52 3.94 -3.17 4.88
CA LYS A 52 4.61 -3.48 6.15
C LYS A 52 3.61 -3.81 7.26
N GLU A 53 2.54 -3.03 7.43
CA GLU A 53 1.52 -3.28 8.45
C GLU A 53 0.87 -4.65 8.29
N ILE A 54 0.43 -5.02 7.08
CA ILE A 54 -0.20 -6.33 6.83
C ILE A 54 0.77 -7.49 7.04
N SER A 55 2.08 -7.23 6.94
CA SER A 55 3.13 -8.22 7.17
C SER A 55 3.58 -8.29 8.64
N GLY A 56 2.97 -7.48 9.53
CA GLY A 56 3.37 -7.38 10.94
C GLY A 56 4.73 -6.71 11.17
N LEU A 57 5.26 -6.01 10.17
CA LEU A 57 6.54 -5.32 10.28
C LEU A 57 6.35 -3.92 10.87
N PRO A 58 7.26 -3.46 11.75
CA PRO A 58 7.21 -2.11 12.27
C PRO A 58 7.35 -1.09 11.12
N THR A 59 6.47 -0.10 11.09
CA THR A 59 6.46 0.94 10.06
C THR A 59 5.98 2.28 10.60
N SER A 60 6.37 3.34 9.92
CA SER A 60 5.97 4.72 10.24
C SER A 60 5.98 5.54 8.96
N LEU A 61 4.93 6.34 8.76
CA LEU A 61 4.89 7.35 7.73
C LEU A 61 5.53 8.63 8.27
N LYS A 62 6.73 8.96 7.78
CA LYS A 62 7.33 10.26 8.04
C LYS A 62 6.60 11.30 7.22
N GLN A 63 6.06 12.31 7.87
CA GLN A 63 5.52 13.48 7.19
C GLN A 63 6.68 14.24 6.53
N GLU A 64 6.70 14.26 5.20
CA GLU A 64 7.58 15.15 4.45
C GLU A 64 7.02 16.57 4.58
N ARG A 65 7.43 17.29 5.63
CA ARG A 65 7.29 18.75 5.67
C ARG A 65 8.12 19.30 4.52
N ARG A 66 7.50 19.53 3.37
CA ARG A 66 8.10 20.40 2.36
C ARG A 66 8.29 21.77 3.02
N ALA A 67 9.52 22.06 3.43
CA ALA A 67 9.91 23.44 3.69
C ALA A 67 9.61 24.23 2.42
N ALA A 68 9.03 25.42 2.57
CA ALA A 68 8.70 26.32 1.47
C ALA A 68 9.97 26.94 0.85
N SER A 69 10.95 26.12 0.47
CA SER A 69 12.07 26.51 -0.38
C SER A 69 11.76 26.03 -1.80
N SER A 70 11.58 27.01 -2.67
CA SER A 70 11.49 26.98 -4.14
C SER A 70 11.73 25.63 -4.83
N PRO A 71 10.87 25.20 -5.78
CA PRO A 71 11.27 24.13 -6.68
C PRO A 71 12.39 24.68 -7.56
N ASP A 72 13.61 24.17 -7.39
CA ASP A 72 14.65 24.36 -8.39
C ASP A 72 14.17 23.73 -9.70
N VAL A 73 14.04 24.61 -10.67
CA VAL A 73 13.72 24.33 -12.06
C VAL A 73 14.91 23.61 -12.72
N MET A 74 14.57 22.61 -13.53
CA MET A 74 15.39 22.05 -14.60
C MET A 74 16.60 21.18 -14.21
N GLY A 75 16.45 19.89 -14.50
CA GLY A 75 17.53 18.92 -14.58
C GLY A 75 17.04 17.67 -15.29
N GLU A 76 16.68 17.79 -16.57
CA GLU A 76 16.71 16.63 -17.45
C GLU A 76 18.14 16.05 -17.37
N SER A 77 18.29 14.82 -16.91
CA SER A 77 19.55 14.10 -17.05
C SER A 77 19.25 12.67 -17.46
N SER A 78 19.33 12.47 -18.77
CA SER A 78 19.60 11.18 -19.40
C SER A 78 21.05 10.77 -19.10
N SER A 79 21.27 9.49 -18.77
CA SER A 79 22.56 8.77 -18.90
C SER A 79 22.38 7.36 -18.32
N SER A 80 22.80 6.23 -18.88
CA SER A 80 23.41 5.85 -20.15
C SER A 80 23.22 4.32 -20.24
N GLY A 81 22.55 3.85 -21.28
CA GLY A 81 22.36 2.42 -21.57
C GLY A 81 22.99 2.06 -22.91
N THR A 82 24.30 2.25 -23.05
CA THR A 82 25.04 1.72 -24.20
C THR A 82 25.89 0.54 -23.76
N SER A 83 25.45 -0.67 -24.09
CA SER A 83 26.39 -1.70 -24.52
C SER A 83 25.94 -2.16 -25.90
N LYS A 84 26.61 -1.61 -26.90
CA LYS A 84 26.55 -2.08 -28.28
C LYS A 84 26.94 -3.56 -28.24
N LEU A 85 26.01 -4.42 -28.63
CA LEU A 85 26.27 -5.85 -28.86
C LEU A 85 27.13 -5.91 -30.13
N ASP A 86 28.43 -6.07 -29.95
CA ASP A 86 29.41 -6.17 -31.02
C ASP A 86 29.26 -7.51 -31.76
N LYS A 87 29.28 -7.43 -33.09
CA LYS A 87 29.81 -8.38 -34.10
C LYS A 87 30.12 -9.79 -33.56
N THR A 88 29.61 -10.88 -34.12
CA THR A 88 29.67 -11.33 -35.53
C THR A 88 28.98 -12.69 -35.57
N ASP A 89 28.11 -12.97 -36.53
CA ASP A 89 28.21 -14.24 -37.25
C ASP A 89 27.63 -14.09 -38.66
N SER A 90 28.53 -14.25 -39.63
CA SER A 90 28.26 -14.13 -41.06
C SER A 90 27.78 -15.49 -41.54
N PHE A 91 26.47 -15.71 -41.50
CA PHE A 91 25.90 -16.91 -42.10
C PHE A 91 25.82 -16.75 -43.61
N LYS A 92 26.84 -17.30 -44.28
CA LYS A 92 26.79 -17.66 -45.71
C LYS A 92 25.62 -18.61 -45.95
N GLY A 93 24.77 -18.29 -46.91
CA GLY A 93 23.78 -19.23 -47.47
C GLY A 93 23.60 -18.89 -48.94
N LEU A 94 23.88 -19.87 -49.79
CA LEU A 94 23.80 -19.84 -51.25
C LEU A 94 22.43 -19.42 -51.79
#